data_AF-A0A954ZEJ1-F1
#
_entry.id   AF-A0A954ZEJ1-F1
#
_cell.length_a   1.000
_cell.length_b   1.000
_cell.length_c   1.000
_cell.angle_alpha   90.00
_cell.angle_beta   90.00
_cell.angle_gamma   90.00
#
_symmetry.space_group_name_H-M   'P 1'
#
loop_
_entity.id
_entity.type
_entity.pdbx_description
1 polymer ?
#
loop_
_entity_poly.entity_id
_entity_poly.type
_entity_poly.pdbx_seq_one_letter_code
_entity_poly.pdbx_strand_id
1 'polypeptide(L)'
;MGQSRDAIVTTIQTVLRESGREVPEILDEDHLTDTLKLDSLDLAVLVVGLEKSLGIDPFREGARPVPTVGELATLYDQTLAAKENGG
;
A
#
# COMPACT_ATOMS: atom_id res chain seq x y z
N MET A 1 5.18 -8.37 12.38
CA MET A 1 4.21 -7.88 11.38
C MET A 1 4.36 -6.37 11.37
N GLY A 2 4.94 -5.81 10.31
CA GLY A 2 5.37 -4.41 10.27
C GLY A 2 4.18 -3.45 10.33
N GLN A 3 4.37 -2.31 10.99
CA GLN A 3 3.35 -1.26 11.17
C GLN A 3 2.77 -0.80 9.81
N SER A 4 3.56 -0.83 8.75
CA SER A 4 3.13 -0.45 7.40
C SER A 4 2.13 -1.43 6.78
N ARG A 5 2.24 -2.74 7.09
CA ARG A 5 1.32 -3.76 6.54
C ARG A 5 -0.12 -3.51 6.96
N ASP A 6 -0.33 -3.20 8.24
CA ASP A 6 -1.67 -2.96 8.78
C ASP A 6 -2.32 -1.73 8.14
N ALA A 7 -1.54 -0.65 7.96
CA ALA A 7 -1.98 0.55 7.24
C ALA A 7 -2.32 0.25 5.77
N ILE A 8 -1.50 -0.58 5.09
CA ILE A 8 -1.74 -1.01 3.71
C ILE A 8 -3.04 -1.81 3.60
N VAL A 9 -3.20 -2.84 4.41
CA VAL A 9 -4.42 -3.66 4.42
C VAL A 9 -5.63 -2.77 4.69
N THR A 10 -5.61 -1.96 5.75
CA THR A 10 -6.72 -1.06 6.11
C THR A 10 -7.06 -0.09 4.97
N THR A 11 -6.06 0.46 4.29
CA THR A 11 -6.28 1.40 3.19
C THR A 11 -6.85 0.69 1.97
N ILE A 12 -6.33 -0.50 1.59
CA ILE A 12 -6.89 -1.30 0.50
C ILE A 12 -8.35 -1.66 0.78
N GLN A 13 -8.65 -2.13 2.00
CA GLN A 13 -10.02 -2.47 2.40
C GLN A 13 -10.95 -1.25 2.30
N THR A 14 -10.45 -0.06 2.63
CA THR A 14 -11.19 1.19 2.51
C THR A 14 -11.47 1.51 1.03
N VAL A 15 -10.46 1.46 0.17
CA VAL A 15 -10.59 1.69 -1.28
C VAL A 15 -11.62 0.72 -1.88
N LEU A 16 -11.52 -0.58 -1.59
CA LEU A 16 -12.47 -1.58 -2.07
C LEU A 16 -13.90 -1.30 -1.61
N ARG A 17 -14.08 -0.96 -0.31
CA ARG A 17 -15.38 -0.65 0.27
C ARG A 17 -16.00 0.62 -0.33
N GLU A 18 -15.20 1.66 -0.53
CA GLU A 18 -15.65 2.91 -1.15
C GLU A 18 -16.08 2.72 -2.61
N SER A 19 -15.44 1.78 -3.33
CA SER A 19 -15.86 1.37 -4.66
C SER A 19 -17.07 0.43 -4.67
N GLY A 20 -17.62 0.07 -3.51
CA GLY A 20 -18.75 -0.86 -3.39
C GLY A 20 -18.39 -2.33 -3.70
N ARG A 21 -17.11 -2.68 -3.63
CA ARG A 21 -16.62 -4.05 -3.83
C ARG A 21 -16.59 -4.82 -2.50
N GLU A 22 -16.67 -6.14 -2.62
CA GLU A 22 -16.44 -7.02 -1.48
C GLU A 22 -14.97 -6.92 -1.04
N VAL A 23 -14.74 -6.98 0.28
CA VAL A 23 -13.42 -6.87 0.87
C VAL A 23 -12.96 -8.29 1.24
N PRO A 24 -12.11 -8.93 0.42
CA PRO A 24 -11.60 -10.26 0.73
C PRO A 24 -10.59 -10.20 1.88
N GLU A 25 -10.20 -11.37 2.38
CA GLU A 25 -8.98 -11.50 3.18
C GLU A 25 -7.77 -11.15 2.31
N ILE A 26 -6.91 -10.25 2.80
CA ILE A 26 -5.75 -9.76 2.06
C ILE A 26 -4.49 -10.47 2.55
N LEU A 27 -3.86 -11.21 1.64
CA LEU A 27 -2.61 -11.94 1.83
C LEU A 27 -1.43 -11.19 1.20
N ASP A 28 -0.23 -11.51 1.67
CA ASP A 28 0.99 -10.84 1.20
C ASP A 28 1.33 -11.20 -0.25
N GLU A 29 0.94 -12.41 -0.68
CA GLU A 29 1.11 -12.90 -2.05
C GLU A 29 0.07 -12.36 -3.04
N ASP A 30 -0.97 -11.66 -2.54
CA ASP A 30 -2.03 -11.14 -3.41
C ASP A 30 -1.48 -10.04 -4.32
N HIS A 31 -1.75 -10.19 -5.61
CA HIS A 31 -1.46 -9.17 -6.61
C HIS A 31 -2.46 -8.03 -6.51
N LEU A 32 -1.97 -6.79 -6.45
CA LEU A 32 -2.79 -5.59 -6.35
C LEU A 32 -3.77 -5.47 -7.54
N THR A 33 -3.29 -5.69 -8.75
CA THR A 33 -4.10 -5.57 -9.98
C THR A 33 -4.75 -6.88 -10.41
N ASP A 34 -4.07 -8.02 -10.25
CA ASP A 34 -4.56 -9.30 -10.75
C ASP A 34 -5.50 -10.00 -9.76
N THR A 35 -5.16 -10.04 -8.47
CA THR A 35 -5.96 -10.69 -7.43
C THR A 35 -7.00 -9.73 -6.87
N LEU A 36 -6.56 -8.57 -6.38
CA LEU A 36 -7.44 -7.58 -5.73
C LEU A 36 -8.18 -6.69 -6.72
N LYS A 37 -7.87 -6.79 -8.02
CA LYS A 37 -8.52 -6.04 -9.10
C LYS A 37 -8.51 -4.52 -8.87
N LEU A 38 -7.44 -4.01 -8.25
CA LEU A 38 -7.22 -2.57 -8.10
C LEU A 38 -6.79 -2.00 -9.45
N ASP A 39 -7.54 -1.02 -9.95
CA ASP A 39 -7.18 -0.29 -11.16
C ASP A 39 -6.19 0.86 -10.86
N SER A 40 -5.80 1.60 -11.90
CA SER A 40 -4.86 2.73 -11.72
C SER A 40 -5.39 3.84 -10.82
N LEU A 41 -6.71 4.04 -10.77
CA LEU A 41 -7.32 5.03 -9.89
C LEU A 41 -7.28 4.53 -8.45
N ASP A 42 -7.64 3.28 -8.22
CA ASP A 42 -7.58 2.63 -6.91
C ASP A 42 -6.17 2.67 -6.33
N LEU A 43 -5.16 2.36 -7.15
CA LEU A 43 -3.75 2.43 -6.76
C LEU A 43 -3.35 3.86 -6.39
N ALA A 44 -3.81 4.86 -7.14
CA ALA A 44 -3.54 6.26 -6.82
C ALA A 44 -4.19 6.67 -5.48
N VAL A 45 -5.44 6.26 -5.24
CA VAL A 45 -6.14 6.51 -3.96
C VAL A 45 -5.44 5.78 -2.81
N LEU A 46 -4.99 4.55 -3.02
CA LEU A 46 -4.22 3.77 -2.05
C LEU A 46 -2.94 4.49 -1.65
N VAL A 47 -2.12 4.93 -2.62
CA VAL A 47 -0.86 5.64 -2.35
C VAL A 47 -1.12 6.94 -1.59
N VAL A 48 -2.12 7.72 -2.00
CA VAL A 48 -2.49 8.96 -1.31
C VAL A 48 -3.01 8.69 0.12
N GLY A 49 -3.75 7.60 0.32
CA GLY A 49 -4.21 7.18 1.65
C GLY A 49 -3.05 6.80 2.57
N LEU A 50 -2.06 6.10 2.02
CA LEU A 50 -0.85 5.71 2.74
C LEU A 50 0.05 6.89 3.07
N GLU A 51 0.23 7.83 2.14
CA GLU A 51 0.96 9.07 2.40
C GLU A 51 0.33 9.86 3.57
N LYS A 52 -1.00 9.94 3.61
CA LYS A 52 -1.71 10.61 4.72
C LYS A 52 -1.57 9.87 6.06
N SER A 53 -1.51 8.55 6.03
CA SER A 53 -1.45 7.70 7.23
C SER A 53 -0.02 7.59 7.80
N LEU A 54 0.96 7.35 6.92
CA LEU A 54 2.35 7.07 7.27
C LEU A 54 3.27 8.30 7.10
N GLY A 55 2.81 9.34 6.41
CA GLY A 55 3.59 10.56 6.16
C GLY A 55 4.68 10.40 5.09
N ILE A 56 4.69 9.29 4.35
CA ILE A 56 5.70 8.97 3.35
C ILE A 56 5.07 8.49 2.03
N ASP A 57 5.76 8.78 0.92
CA ASP A 57 5.43 8.25 -0.40
C ASP A 57 6.72 7.76 -1.09
N PRO A 58 6.99 6.45 -1.06
CA PRO A 58 8.17 5.86 -1.71
C PRO A 58 8.24 6.14 -3.21
N PHE A 59 7.11 6.28 -3.90
CA PHE A 59 7.06 6.45 -5.36
C PHE A 59 7.51 7.86 -5.77
N ARG A 60 7.24 8.87 -4.93
CA ARG A 60 7.79 10.23 -5.10
C ARG A 60 9.31 10.27 -4.94
N GLU A 61 9.87 9.33 -4.17
CA GLU A 61 11.31 9.17 -3.97
C GLU A 61 11.96 8.31 -5.07
N GLY A 62 11.19 7.89 -6.09
CA GLY A 62 11.68 7.13 -7.25
C GLY A 62 11.61 5.61 -7.08
N ALA A 63 10.88 5.11 -6.08
CA ALA A 63 10.63 3.67 -5.96
C ALA A 63 9.87 3.13 -7.17
N ARG A 64 10.14 1.88 -7.50
CA ARG A 64 9.43 1.17 -8.58
C ARG A 64 8.09 0.63 -8.08
N PRO A 65 7.04 0.65 -8.91
CA PRO A 65 5.81 -0.07 -8.62
C PRO A 65 6.08 -1.54 -8.33
N VAL A 66 5.37 -2.08 -7.35
CA VAL A 66 5.46 -3.48 -6.93
C VAL A 66 4.11 -4.17 -7.15
N PRO A 67 4.09 -5.45 -7.57
CA PRO A 67 2.85 -6.12 -7.95
C PRO A 67 2.06 -6.65 -6.75
N THR A 68 2.71 -7.00 -5.63
CA THR A 68 2.06 -7.67 -4.49
C THR A 68 1.93 -6.80 -3.24
N VAL A 69 1.00 -7.16 -2.36
CA VAL A 69 0.80 -6.49 -1.06
C VAL A 69 2.02 -6.62 -0.16
N GLY A 70 2.67 -7.78 -0.11
CA GLY A 70 3.85 -8.02 0.70
C GLY A 70 5.06 -7.19 0.25
N GLU A 71 5.25 -7.06 -1.07
CA GLU A 71 6.28 -6.18 -1.61
C GLU A 71 5.98 -4.70 -1.33
N LEU A 72 4.70 -4.30 -1.39
CA LEU A 72 4.30 -2.94 -1.03
C LEU A 72 4.60 -2.64 0.44
N ALA A 73 4.26 -3.58 1.34
CA ALA A 73 4.57 -3.45 2.75
C ALA A 73 6.08 -3.36 3.01
N THR A 74 6.86 -4.20 2.34
CA THR A 74 8.32 -4.17 2.44
C THR A 74 8.88 -2.84 1.95
N LEU A 75 8.36 -2.29 0.85
CA LEU A 75 8.78 -1.00 0.31
C LEU A 75 8.52 0.15 1.30
N TYR A 76 7.31 0.22 1.87
CA TYR A 76 6.98 1.24 2.86
C TYR A 76 7.79 1.10 4.15
N ASP A 77 7.99 -0.13 4.66
CA ASP A 77 8.85 -0.38 5.82
C ASP A 77 10.30 0.09 5.57
N GLN A 78 10.85 -0.18 4.37
CA GLN A 78 12.19 0.29 4.00
C GLN A 78 12.28 1.81 3.93
N THR A 79 11.27 2.47 3.35
CA THR A 79 11.22 3.94 3.27
C THR A 79 11.08 4.60 4.65
N LEU A 80 10.23 4.05 5.51
CA LEU A 80 10.09 4.51 6.91
C LEU A 80 11.42 4.39 7.65
N ALA A 81 12.07 3.21 7.59
CA ALA A 81 13.36 3.02 8.23
C ALA A 81 14.43 3.98 7.68
N ALA A 82 14.43 4.27 6.37
CA ALA A 82 15.34 5.23 5.77
C ALA A 82 15.08 6.68 6.25
N LYS A 83 13.81 7.08 6.43
CA LYS A 83 13.44 8.39 6.98
C LYS A 83 13.85 8.54 8.45
N GLU A 84 13.68 7.51 9.26
CA GLU A 84 14.05 7.52 10.68
C GLU A 84 15.56 7.63 10.91
N ASN A 85 16.39 7.05 10.03
CA ASN A 85 17.85 7.09 10.14
C ASN A 85 18.49 8.30 9.43
N GLY A 86 17.70 9.11 8.71
CA GLY A 86 18.19 10.22 7.88
C GLY A 86 17.85 11.63 8.40
N GLY A 87 17.37 11.75 9.64
CA GLY A 87 17.08 13.03 10.32
C GLY A 87 18.10 13.37 11.39
#